data_AF-A0A7X5XA07-F1
#
_entry.id   AF-A0A7X5XA07-F1
#
_cell.length_a   1.000
_cell.length_b   1.000
_cell.length_c   1.000
_cell.angle_alpha   90.00
_cell.angle_beta   90.00
_cell.angle_gamma   90.00
#
_symmetry.space_group_name_H-M   'P 1'
#
loop_
_entity.id
_entity.type
_entity.pdbx_description
1 polymer ?
#
loop_
_entity_poly.entity_id
_entity_poly.type
_entity_poly.pdbx_seq_one_letter_code
_entity_poly.pdbx_strand_id
1 'polypeptide(L)'
;MSGTGLAQVIGTSIADSFGVSRLLPITLFSAFLAVLVSETTSNTASVGIVVPICMPIALSAGVDPALPTLAAVFGASYGFILPVSTPPNAIVYGSGMVSITRMIRTGAMFDVIGVALVVAGVLVMARVTGIA
;
A
#
# COMPACT_ATOMS: atom_id res chain seq x y z
N MET A 1 8.77 -23.76 13.56
CA MET A 1 7.47 -23.45 12.90
C MET A 1 7.51 -23.65 11.38
N SER A 2 8.66 -23.92 10.75
CA SER A 2 8.79 -24.14 9.29
C SER A 2 8.76 -25.60 8.83
N GLY A 3 8.49 -26.58 9.71
CA GLY A 3 8.67 -28.01 9.43
C GLY A 3 7.39 -28.86 9.41
N THR A 4 6.23 -28.29 9.76
CA THR A 4 4.99 -29.09 9.96
C THR A 4 4.08 -29.14 8.72
N GLY A 5 4.45 -28.51 7.61
CA GLY A 5 3.58 -28.37 6.44
C GLY A 5 2.32 -27.52 6.68
N LEU A 6 1.98 -27.21 7.94
CA LEU A 6 0.80 -26.45 8.32
C LEU A 6 0.85 -25.00 7.81
N ALA A 7 2.02 -24.38 7.82
CA ALA A 7 2.21 -23.06 7.22
C ALA A 7 2.05 -23.09 5.70
N GLN A 8 2.50 -24.18 5.05
CA GLN A 8 2.31 -24.40 3.62
C GLN A 8 0.82 -24.60 3.31
N VAL A 9 0.12 -25.44 4.07
CA VAL A 9 -1.31 -25.77 3.87
C VAL A 9 -2.20 -24.58 4.20
N ILE A 10 -1.95 -23.84 5.28
CA ILE A 10 -2.67 -22.58 5.56
C ILE A 10 -2.36 -21.54 4.48
N GLY A 11 -1.10 -21.43 4.08
CA GLY A 11 -0.66 -20.53 3.02
C GLY A 11 -1.32 -20.85 1.67
N THR A 12 -1.37 -22.12 1.26
CA THR A 12 -2.00 -22.56 0.01
C THR A 12 -3.52 -22.58 0.09
N SER A 13 -4.13 -22.97 1.20
CA SER A 13 -5.59 -22.92 1.35
C SER A 13 -6.12 -21.48 1.39
N ILE A 14 -5.40 -20.55 2.03
CA ILE A 14 -5.71 -19.12 1.91
C ILE A 14 -5.40 -18.65 0.49
N ALA A 15 -4.29 -19.10 -0.13
CA ALA A 15 -3.94 -18.65 -1.47
C ALA A 15 -4.90 -19.13 -2.57
N ASP A 16 -5.42 -20.35 -2.46
CA ASP A 16 -6.32 -20.97 -3.42
C ASP A 16 -7.77 -20.51 -3.20
N SER A 17 -8.18 -20.21 -1.96
CA SER A 17 -9.52 -19.65 -1.66
C SER A 17 -9.68 -18.18 -2.05
N PHE A 18 -8.59 -17.51 -2.46
CA PHE A 18 -8.55 -16.07 -2.75
C PHE A 18 -7.78 -15.72 -4.05
N GLY A 19 -7.29 -16.68 -4.85
CA GLY A 19 -6.56 -16.42 -6.10
C GLY A 19 -5.19 -15.72 -5.92
N VAL A 20 -4.58 -15.87 -4.74
CA VAL A 20 -3.59 -14.95 -4.13
C VAL A 20 -2.17 -15.11 -4.65
N SER A 21 -1.84 -16.24 -5.30
CA SER A 21 -0.46 -16.69 -5.46
C SER A 21 0.48 -15.64 -6.09
N ARG A 22 -0.04 -14.76 -6.96
CA ARG A 22 0.71 -13.64 -7.57
C ARG A 22 0.13 -12.26 -7.30
N LEU A 23 -1.17 -12.16 -7.01
CA LEU A 23 -1.87 -10.88 -6.87
C LEU A 23 -1.45 -10.13 -5.59
N LEU A 24 -1.46 -10.79 -4.44
CA LEU A 24 -1.23 -10.14 -3.15
C LEU A 24 0.19 -9.57 -2.99
N PRO A 25 1.28 -10.26 -3.40
CA PRO A 25 2.61 -9.67 -3.37
C PRO A 25 2.72 -8.40 -4.23
N ILE A 26 2.08 -8.39 -5.40
CA ILE A 26 2.08 -7.24 -6.31
C ILE A 26 1.25 -6.10 -5.70
N THR A 27 0.06 -6.38 -5.19
CA THR A 27 -0.79 -5.38 -4.51
C THR A 27 -0.10 -4.77 -3.29
N LEU A 28 0.57 -5.58 -2.47
CA LEU A 28 1.36 -5.13 -1.33
C LEU A 28 2.52 -4.25 -1.76
N PHE A 29 3.25 -4.67 -2.80
CA PHE A 29 4.34 -3.88 -3.38
C PHE A 29 3.85 -2.54 -3.90
N SER A 30 2.73 -2.52 -4.62
CA SER A 30 2.10 -1.29 -5.14
C SER A 30 1.69 -0.32 -4.04
N ALA A 31 1.03 -0.81 -2.98
CA ALA A 31 0.66 0.02 -1.83
C ALA A 31 1.89 0.60 -1.13
N PHE A 32 2.89 -0.25 -0.84
CA PHE A 32 4.11 0.17 -0.15
C PHE A 32 4.92 1.20 -0.96
N LEU A 33 5.10 0.94 -2.26
CA LEU A 33 5.80 1.86 -3.15
C LEU A 33 5.07 3.20 -3.24
N ALA A 34 3.74 3.19 -3.29
CA ALA A 34 2.95 4.41 -3.36
C ALA A 34 3.04 5.27 -2.10
N VAL A 35 2.97 4.64 -0.92
CA VAL A 35 3.20 5.31 0.38
C VAL A 35 4.57 5.97 0.39
N LEU A 36 5.62 5.23 0.04
CA LEU A 36 6.98 5.74 0.05
C LEU A 36 7.18 6.95 -0.88
N VAL A 37 6.64 6.88 -2.10
CA VAL A 37 6.75 7.98 -3.08
C VAL A 37 5.93 9.21 -2.64
N SER A 38 4.81 8.98 -1.94
CA SER A 38 3.96 10.06 -1.41
C SER A 38 4.59 10.88 -0.29
N GLU A 39 5.65 10.38 0.34
CA GLU A 39 6.36 11.15 1.35
C GLU A 39 7.17 12.31 0.76
N THR A 40 7.64 12.15 -0.47
CA THR A 40 8.51 13.14 -1.13
C THR A 40 7.78 14.00 -2.16
N THR A 41 6.53 13.68 -2.45
CA THR A 41 5.78 14.24 -3.59
C THR A 41 4.31 14.39 -3.25
N SER A 42 3.54 15.17 -4.02
CA SER A 42 2.08 15.21 -3.84
C SER A 42 1.44 13.86 -4.15
N ASN A 43 0.30 13.58 -3.51
CA ASN A 43 -0.46 12.33 -3.71
C ASN A 43 -0.75 12.10 -5.21
N THR A 44 -1.22 13.13 -5.92
CA THR A 44 -1.52 13.05 -7.36
C THR A 44 -0.28 12.74 -8.20
N ALA A 45 0.86 13.38 -7.91
CA ALA A 45 2.11 13.09 -8.61
C ALA A 45 2.61 11.67 -8.32
N SER A 46 2.44 11.21 -7.09
CA SER A 46 2.81 9.84 -6.67
C SER A 46 2.01 8.78 -7.42
N VAL A 47 0.69 8.98 -7.57
CA VAL A 47 -0.15 8.12 -8.42
C VAL A 47 0.37 8.11 -9.86
N GLY A 48 0.70 9.28 -10.42
CA GLY A 48 1.25 9.41 -11.77
C GLY A 48 2.58 8.69 -11.98
N ILE A 49 3.37 8.47 -10.92
CA ILE A 49 4.63 7.72 -10.97
C ILE A 49 4.39 6.22 -10.77
N VAL A 50 3.56 5.84 -9.80
CA VAL A 50 3.50 4.46 -9.30
C VAL A 50 2.56 3.59 -10.12
N VAL A 51 1.43 4.13 -10.59
CA VAL A 51 0.49 3.39 -11.45
C VAL A 51 1.14 2.87 -12.74
N PRO A 52 1.88 3.68 -13.53
CA PRO A 52 2.51 3.17 -14.75
C PRO A 52 3.64 2.16 -14.49
N ILE A 53 4.10 2.00 -13.25
CA ILE A 53 5.06 0.95 -12.85
C ILE A 53 4.30 -0.33 -12.48
N CYS A 54 3.27 -0.21 -11.64
CA CYS A 54 2.58 -1.36 -11.07
C CYS A 54 1.67 -2.09 -12.07
N MET A 55 1.00 -1.34 -12.95
CA MET A 55 0.06 -1.90 -13.92
C MET A 55 0.74 -2.87 -14.92
N PRO A 56 1.89 -2.53 -15.57
CA PRO A 56 2.60 -3.46 -16.43
C PRO A 56 3.17 -4.68 -15.69
N ILE A 57 3.57 -4.53 -14.42
CA ILE A 57 4.04 -5.65 -13.59
C ILE A 57 2.91 -6.66 -13.37
N ALA A 58 1.71 -6.17 -13.03
CA ALA A 58 0.51 -7.00 -12.86
C ALA A 58 0.14 -7.73 -14.16
N LEU A 59 0.08 -7.01 -15.28
CA LEU A 59 -0.21 -7.59 -16.60
C LEU A 59 0.81 -8.66 -17.00
N SER A 60 2.10 -8.41 -16.76
CA SER A 60 3.19 -9.35 -17.09
C SER A 60 3.18 -10.59 -16.18
N ALA A 61 2.69 -10.46 -14.94
CA ALA A 61 2.48 -11.59 -14.03
C ALA A 61 1.22 -12.42 -14.34
N GLY A 62 0.39 -11.95 -15.29
CA GLY A 62 -0.87 -12.58 -15.69
C GLY A 62 -1.99 -12.39 -14.67
N VAL A 63 -1.96 -11.30 -13.89
CA VAL A 63 -3.01 -10.97 -12.92
C VAL A 63 -3.74 -9.68 -13.32
N ASP A 64 -4.98 -9.53 -12.86
CA ASP A 64 -5.76 -8.32 -13.11
C ASP A 64 -5.04 -7.09 -12.48
N PRO A 65 -4.69 -6.06 -13.27
CA PRO A 65 -4.05 -4.85 -12.76
C PRO A 65 -4.97 -3.98 -11.89
N ALA A 66 -6.28 -4.24 -11.83
CA ALA A 66 -7.22 -3.43 -11.08
C ALA A 66 -6.85 -3.30 -9.59
N LEU A 67 -6.61 -4.42 -8.88
CA LEU A 67 -6.29 -4.36 -7.45
C LEU A 67 -4.93 -3.70 -7.18
N PRO A 68 -3.82 -4.05 -7.86
CA PRO A 68 -2.55 -3.33 -7.70
C PRO A 68 -2.65 -1.83 -7.98
N THR A 69 -3.43 -1.45 -9.00
CA THR A 69 -3.64 -0.03 -9.34
C THR A 69 -4.43 0.69 -8.25
N LEU A 70 -5.51 0.10 -7.74
CA LEU A 70 -6.27 0.65 -6.62
C LEU A 70 -5.42 0.78 -5.37
N ALA A 71 -4.61 -0.23 -5.07
CA ALA A 71 -3.68 -0.22 -3.95
C ALA A 71 -2.63 0.90 -4.09
N ALA A 72 -2.11 1.16 -5.29
CA ALA A 72 -1.24 2.30 -5.55
C ALA A 72 -1.96 3.65 -5.33
N VAL A 73 -3.21 3.77 -5.81
CA VAL A 73 -4.00 5.02 -5.65
C VAL A 73 -4.28 5.32 -4.17
N PHE A 74 -4.75 4.32 -3.42
CA PHE A 74 -5.01 4.49 -2.00
C PHE A 74 -3.73 4.64 -1.19
N GLY A 75 -2.67 3.88 -1.51
CA GLY A 75 -1.37 3.98 -0.86
C GLY A 75 -0.72 5.36 -1.04
N ALA A 76 -0.83 5.96 -2.23
CA ALA A 76 -0.33 7.31 -2.50
C ALA A 76 -1.05 8.40 -1.70
N SER A 77 -2.16 8.07 -1.02
CA SER A 77 -2.89 8.98 -0.15
C SER A 77 -2.39 8.97 1.31
N TYR A 78 -1.46 8.07 1.64
CA TYR A 78 -0.86 7.88 2.97
C TYR A 78 0.57 8.43 2.98
N GLY A 79 0.69 9.76 3.12
CA GLY A 79 1.98 10.45 3.27
C GLY A 79 2.09 11.13 4.64
N PHE A 80 2.40 10.39 5.70
CA PHE A 80 2.38 10.87 7.09
C PHE A 80 3.77 11.12 7.73
N ILE A 81 4.87 10.73 7.11
CA ILE A 81 6.23 10.84 7.70
C ILE A 81 6.79 12.26 7.59
N LEU A 82 6.70 12.88 6.41
CA LEU A 82 7.38 14.14 6.10
C LEU A 82 6.42 15.35 6.05
N PRO A 83 6.88 16.54 6.47
CA PRO A 83 6.07 17.76 6.42
C PRO A 83 5.83 18.27 5.01
N VAL A 84 6.68 17.90 4.05
CA VAL A 84 6.59 18.35 2.65
C VAL A 84 5.51 17.61 1.85
N SER A 85 5.08 16.43 2.31
CA SER A 85 4.15 15.57 1.58
C SER A 85 2.77 16.21 1.42
N THR A 86 2.25 16.87 2.45
CA THR A 86 0.89 17.43 2.47
C THR A 86 0.78 18.75 3.26
N PRO A 87 -0.12 19.67 2.87
CA PRO A 87 -0.32 20.93 3.58
C PRO A 87 -0.66 20.80 5.08
N PRO A 88 -1.52 19.86 5.53
CA PRO A 88 -1.81 19.69 6.96
C PRO A 88 -0.57 19.34 7.79
N ASN A 89 0.28 18.46 7.27
CA ASN A 89 1.54 18.08 7.90
C ASN A 89 2.49 19.28 8.03
N ALA A 90 2.60 20.10 6.97
CA ALA A 90 3.39 21.32 6.98
C ALA A 90 2.89 22.34 8.01
N ILE A 91 1.57 22.52 8.14
CA ILE A 91 0.96 23.45 9.10
C ILE A 91 1.29 23.03 10.54
N VAL A 92 1.15 21.75 10.86
CA VAL A 92 1.43 21.22 12.21
C VAL A 92 2.92 21.35 12.53
N TYR A 93 3.81 21.01 11.60
CA TYR A 93 5.25 21.20 11.78
C TYR A 93 5.62 22.68 11.94
N GLY A 94 5.02 23.57 11.12
CA GLY A 94 5.23 25.02 11.17
C GLY A 94 4.76 25.69 12.45
N SER A 95 3.89 25.04 13.24
CA SER A 95 3.47 25.53 14.56
C SER A 95 4.60 25.54 15.61
N GLY A 96 5.70 24.83 15.37
CA GLY A 96 6.80 24.66 16.32
C GLY A 96 6.49 23.72 17.50
N MET A 97 5.26 23.20 17.60
CA MET A 97 4.84 22.29 18.68
C MET A 97 5.21 20.83 18.44
N VAL A 98 5.53 20.45 17.20
CA VAL A 98 5.85 19.07 16.81
C VAL A 98 7.24 19.02 16.19
N SER A 99 8.15 18.28 16.83
CA SER A 99 9.49 18.05 16.29
C SER A 99 9.46 17.07 15.11
N ILE A 100 10.38 17.26 14.17
CA ILE A 100 10.50 16.40 12.98
C ILE A 100 10.66 14.92 13.34
N THR A 101 11.44 14.60 14.38
CA THR A 101 11.65 13.23 14.84
C THR A 101 10.37 12.59 15.37
N ARG A 102 9.53 13.37 16.06
CA ARG A 102 8.23 12.88 16.56
C ARG A 102 7.28 12.62 15.40
N MET A 103 7.28 13.51 14.42
CA MET A 103 6.49 13.37 13.21
C MET A 103 6.89 12.11 12.43
N ILE A 104 8.18 11.93 12.13
CA ILE A 104 8.70 10.74 11.42
C ILE A 104 8.31 9.44 12.12
N ARG A 105 8.53 9.36 13.45
CA ARG A 105 8.23 8.15 14.23
C ARG A 105 6.73 7.80 14.20
N THR A 106 5.89 8.82 14.32
CA THR A 106 4.43 8.63 14.36
C THR A 106 3.90 8.33 12.96
N GLY A 107 4.36 9.06 11.95
CA GLY A 107 4.04 8.85 10.55
C GLY A 107 4.40 7.46 10.07
N ALA A 108 5.62 6.98 10.37
CA ALA A 108 6.04 5.64 9.95
C ALA A 108 5.13 4.54 10.54
N MET A 109 4.61 4.73 11.76
CA MET A 109 3.65 3.80 12.34
C MET A 109 2.32 3.83 11.58
N PHE A 110 1.81 5.02 11.23
CA PHE A 110 0.59 5.19 10.45
C PHE A 110 0.72 4.65 9.02
N ASP A 111 1.87 4.83 8.39
CA ASP A 111 2.15 4.32 7.04
C ASP A 111 2.16 2.80 7.01
N VAL A 112 2.84 2.15 7.97
CA VAL A 112 2.87 0.68 8.07
C VAL A 112 1.47 0.12 8.29
N ILE A 113 0.69 0.73 9.20
CA ILE A 113 -0.71 0.35 9.42
C ILE A 113 -1.54 0.63 8.16
N GLY A 114 -1.29 1.75 7.50
CA GLY A 114 -1.95 2.19 6.28
C GLY A 114 -1.78 1.21 5.14
N VAL A 115 -0.56 0.72 4.90
CA VAL A 115 -0.30 -0.33 3.89
C VAL A 115 -1.14 -1.58 4.18
N ALA A 116 -1.18 -2.04 5.43
CA ALA A 116 -1.97 -3.21 5.80
C ALA A 116 -3.48 -2.97 5.59
N LEU A 117 -3.99 -1.79 5.98
CA LEU A 117 -5.38 -1.40 5.80
C LEU A 117 -5.77 -1.23 4.33
N VAL A 118 -4.89 -0.65 3.51
CA VAL A 118 -5.12 -0.48 2.07
C VAL A 118 -5.20 -1.84 1.40
N VAL A 119 -4.23 -2.73 1.65
CA VAL A 119 -4.24 -4.08 1.07
C VAL A 119 -5.48 -4.85 1.52
N ALA A 120 -5.80 -4.86 2.81
CA ALA A 120 -7.00 -5.52 3.31
C ALA A 120 -8.28 -4.93 2.71
N GLY A 121 -8.38 -3.59 2.65
CA GLY A 121 -9.53 -2.89 2.10
C GLY A 121 -9.74 -3.16 0.61
N VAL A 122 -8.68 -3.16 -0.19
CA VAL A 122 -8.75 -3.47 -1.63
C VAL A 122 -9.14 -4.93 -1.86
N LEU A 123 -8.63 -5.88 -1.06
CA LEU A 123 -9.04 -7.29 -1.14
C LEU A 123 -10.51 -7.50 -0.74
N VAL A 124 -10.98 -6.80 0.29
CA VAL A 124 -12.40 -6.81 0.68
C VAL A 124 -13.27 -6.18 -0.40
N MET A 125 -12.84 -5.07 -1.02
CA MET A 125 -13.56 -4.49 -2.15
C MET A 125 -13.68 -5.49 -3.29
N ALA A 126 -12.58 -6.15 -3.69
CA ALA A 126 -12.61 -7.15 -4.76
C ALA A 126 -13.61 -8.29 -4.48
N ARG A 127 -13.69 -8.74 -3.22
CA ARG A 127 -14.69 -9.73 -2.76
C ARG A 127 -16.14 -9.23 -2.86
N VAL A 128 -16.38 -7.96 -2.57
CA VAL A 128 -17.73 -7.36 -2.55
C VAL A 128 -18.21 -6.98 -3.95
N THR A 129 -17.31 -6.48 -4.80
CA THR A 129 -17.63 -6.01 -6.16
C THR A 129 -17.47 -7.10 -7.23
N GLY A 130 -16.89 -8.25 -6.89
CA GLY A 130 -16.67 -9.35 -7.82
C GLY A 130 -15.52 -9.10 -8.81
N ILE A 131 -14.57 -8.24 -8.45
CA ILE A 131 -13.39 -7.91 -9.28
C ILE A 131 -12.24 -8.89 -8.98
N ALA A 132 -12.54 -10.18 -8.79
CA ALA A 132 -11.54 -11.22 -8.47
C ALA A 132 -11.72 -12.44 -9.37
#